data_AF-A0A1W9IYV5-F1
#
_entry.id   AF-A0A1W9IYV5-F1
#
_cell.length_a   1.000
_cell.length_b   1.000
_cell.length_c   1.000
_cell.angle_alpha   90.00
_cell.angle_beta   90.00
_cell.angle_gamma   90.00
#
_symmetry.space_group_name_H-M   'P 1'
#
loop_
_entity.id
_entity.type
_entity.pdbx_description
1 polymer ?
#
loop_
_entity_poly.entity_id
_entity_poly.type
_entity_poly.pdbx_seq_one_letter_code
_entity_poly.pdbx_strand_id
1 'polypeptide(L)'
;MLRMTVKDEVDGSRLVIEGRLTEVWADEARHYWNSLVATRRVVAVVDVQGVIAVDAVGKALMQDIHRRGVRLVTKGCLMNSVVADITGDCQRSNKGARRRTT
;
A
#
# COMPACT_ATOMS: atom_id res chain seq x y z
N MET A 1 -12.25 3.49 -9.99
CA MET A 1 -11.35 2.95 -11.02
C MET A 1 -10.02 2.64 -10.37
N LEU A 2 -9.34 1.59 -10.81
CA LEU A 2 -8.01 1.17 -10.35
C LEU A 2 -7.06 1.20 -11.54
N ARG A 3 -5.83 1.68 -11.33
CA ARG A 3 -4.73 1.58 -12.28
C ARG A 3 -3.55 0.91 -11.60
N MET A 4 -2.96 -0.09 -12.27
CA MET A 4 -1.75 -0.77 -11.83
C MET A 4 -0.69 -0.63 -12.92
N THR A 5 0.53 -0.27 -12.53
CA THR A 5 1.64 -0.08 -13.47
C THR A 5 2.90 -0.67 -12.88
N VAL A 6 3.55 -1.56 -13.62
CA VAL A 6 4.86 -2.08 -13.23
C VAL A 6 5.92 -1.31 -14.00
N LYS A 7 6.88 -0.76 -13.26
CA LYS A 7 8.07 -0.10 -13.79
C LYS A 7 9.27 -0.97 -13.45
N ASP A 8 10.13 -1.23 -14.41
CA ASP A 8 11.41 -1.88 -14.16
C ASP A 8 12.44 -0.86 -13.72
N GLU A 9 13.04 -1.10 -12.56
CA GLU A 9 14.15 -0.32 -12.02
C GLU A 9 15.37 -1.24 -11.83
N VAL A 10 16.54 -0.62 -11.65
CA VAL A 10 17.83 -1.35 -11.57
C VAL A 10 17.87 -2.32 -10.39
N ASP A 11 17.22 -1.98 -9.27
CA ASP A 11 17.19 -2.76 -8.03
C ASP A 11 15.94 -3.67 -7.91
N GLY A 12 15.15 -3.78 -8.98
CA GLY A 12 13.91 -4.54 -9.03
C GLY A 12 12.76 -3.77 -9.67
N SER A 13 11.58 -4.38 -9.76
CA SER A 13 10.40 -3.72 -10.27
C SER A 13 9.71 -2.88 -9.19
N ARG A 14 9.18 -1.73 -9.59
CA ARG A 14 8.28 -0.89 -8.81
C ARG A 14 6.85 -1.05 -9.31
N LEU A 15 5.95 -1.51 -8.44
CA LEU A 15 4.54 -1.60 -8.74
C LEU A 15 3.82 -0.34 -8.22
N VAL A 16 3.26 0.45 -9.12
CA VAL A 16 2.46 1.64 -8.78
C VAL A 16 0.98 1.28 -8.84
N ILE A 17 0.26 1.57 -7.77
CA ILE A 17 -1.18 1.35 -7.63
C ILE A 17 -1.85 2.69 -7.38
N GLU A 18 -2.86 3.00 -8.18
CA GLU A 18 -3.61 4.25 -8.10
C GLU A 18 -5.12 3.98 -8.17
N GLY A 19 -5.90 4.79 -7.47
CA GLY A 19 -7.36 4.67 -7.45
C GLY A 19 -7.91 3.93 -6.22
N ARG A 20 -8.91 3.07 -6.41
CA ARG A 20 -9.64 2.43 -5.31
C ARG A 20 -9.29 0.95 -5.18
N LEU A 21 -8.70 0.57 -4.05
CA LEU A 21 -8.41 -0.80 -3.63
C LEU A 21 -9.58 -1.34 -2.79
N THR A 22 -10.73 -1.55 -3.44
CA THR A 22 -11.98 -2.01 -2.80
C THR A 22 -12.53 -3.22 -3.55
N GLU A 23 -13.17 -4.18 -2.88
CA GLU A 23 -13.65 -5.51 -3.33
C GLU A 23 -13.42 -5.81 -4.81
N VAL A 24 -14.23 -5.24 -5.70
CA VAL A 24 -14.15 -5.43 -7.16
C VAL A 24 -12.73 -5.26 -7.74
N TRP A 25 -11.97 -4.30 -7.23
CA TRP A 25 -10.61 -3.99 -7.65
C TRP A 25 -9.54 -4.61 -6.75
N ALA A 26 -9.88 -4.93 -5.51
CA ALA A 26 -8.95 -5.55 -4.58
C ALA A 26 -8.64 -7.00 -4.96
N ASP A 27 -9.65 -7.76 -5.41
CA ASP A 27 -9.46 -9.12 -5.92
C ASP A 27 -8.62 -9.15 -7.20
N GLU A 28 -8.89 -8.23 -8.13
CA GLU A 28 -8.11 -8.10 -9.36
C GLU A 28 -6.64 -7.76 -9.06
N ALA A 29 -6.41 -6.81 -8.15
CA ALA A 29 -5.06 -6.45 -7.71
C ALA A 29 -4.34 -7.63 -7.03
N ARG A 30 -5.08 -8.46 -6.28
CA ARG A 30 -4.57 -9.69 -5.66
C ARG A 30 -4.17 -10.71 -6.72
N HIS A 31 -5.00 -10.92 -7.73
CA HIS A 31 -4.71 -11.86 -8.81
C HIS A 31 -3.46 -11.44 -9.60
N TYR A 32 -3.35 -10.15 -9.94
CA TYR A 32 -2.19 -9.60 -10.62
C TYR A 32 -0.92 -9.72 -9.76
N TRP A 33 -1.00 -9.37 -8.48
CA TRP A 33 0.12 -9.54 -7.53
C TRP A 33 0.59 -10.99 -7.46
N ASN A 34 -0.33 -11.95 -7.31
CA ASN A 34 0.01 -13.37 -7.28
C ASN A 34 0.70 -13.83 -8.56
N SER A 35 0.30 -13.28 -9.72
CA SER A 35 0.94 -13.58 -11.00
C SER A 35 2.37 -13.03 -11.08
N LEU A 36 2.62 -11.83 -10.54
CA LEU A 36 3.98 -11.27 -10.44
C LEU A 36 4.89 -12.12 -9.54
N VAL A 37 4.35 -12.58 -8.41
CA VAL A 37 5.06 -13.48 -7.51
C VAL A 37 5.34 -14.83 -8.19
N ALA A 38 4.37 -15.39 -8.89
CA ALA A 38 4.51 -16.67 -9.59
C ALA A 38 5.56 -16.61 -10.71
N THR A 39 5.68 -15.46 -11.39
CA THR A 39 6.71 -15.22 -12.40
C THR A 39 8.10 -14.93 -11.83
N ARG A 40 8.28 -15.04 -10.50
CA ARG A 40 9.51 -14.72 -9.76
C ARG A 40 10.04 -13.32 -10.04
N ARG A 41 9.16 -12.38 -10.39
CA ARG A 41 9.53 -10.99 -10.61
C ARG A 41 9.88 -10.36 -9.27
N VAL A 42 11.08 -9.80 -9.17
CA VAL A 42 11.55 -9.12 -7.95
C VAL A 42 10.85 -7.78 -7.88
N VAL A 43 9.78 -7.68 -7.10
CA VAL A 43 9.14 -6.39 -6.80
C VAL A 43 9.76 -5.84 -5.53
N ALA A 44 10.57 -4.80 -5.65
CA ALA A 44 11.26 -4.18 -4.51
C ALA A 44 10.36 -3.18 -3.78
N VAL A 45 9.53 -2.45 -4.52
CA VAL A 45 8.73 -1.34 -4.01
C VAL A 45 7.31 -1.39 -4.57
N VAL A 46 6.33 -1.18 -3.70
CA VAL A 46 4.93 -0.96 -4.08
C VAL A 46 4.52 0.43 -3.66
N ASP A 47 4.19 1.26 -4.64
CA ASP A 47 3.76 2.63 -4.48
C ASP A 47 2.23 2.69 -4.46
N VAL A 48 1.66 3.09 -3.31
CA VAL A 48 0.22 3.27 -3.10
C VAL A 48 -0.13 4.74 -2.87
N GLN A 49 0.72 5.68 -3.29
CA GLN A 49 0.48 7.12 -3.09
C GLN A 49 -0.76 7.64 -3.81
N GLY A 50 -1.14 7.03 -4.93
CA GLY A 50 -2.34 7.39 -5.68
C GLY A 50 -3.60 6.64 -5.24
N VAL A 51 -3.52 5.81 -4.19
CA VAL A 51 -4.68 5.08 -3.69
C VAL A 51 -5.53 6.00 -2.81
N ILE A 52 -6.79 6.17 -3.18
CA ILE A 52 -7.74 7.09 -2.52
C ILE A 52 -8.71 6.38 -1.57
N ALA A 53 -8.87 5.06 -1.71
CA ALA A 53 -9.73 4.26 -0.85
C ALA A 53 -9.21 2.82 -0.77
N VAL A 54 -9.31 2.24 0.42
CA VAL A 54 -8.93 0.86 0.72
C VAL A 54 -9.99 0.22 1.62
N ASP A 55 -10.33 -1.03 1.38
CA ASP A 55 -11.17 -1.84 2.27
C ASP A 55 -10.39 -2.96 2.96
N ALA A 56 -11.10 -3.89 3.61
CA ALA A 56 -10.47 -5.02 4.29
C ALA A 56 -9.65 -5.92 3.33
N VAL A 57 -10.15 -6.14 2.11
CA VAL A 57 -9.48 -6.97 1.10
C VAL A 57 -8.20 -6.28 0.60
N GLY A 58 -8.27 -4.98 0.30
CA GLY A 58 -7.12 -4.17 -0.07
C GLY A 58 -6.06 -4.08 1.04
N LYS A 59 -6.49 -3.99 2.31
CA LYS A 59 -5.58 -4.04 3.47
C LYS A 59 -4.87 -5.40 3.55
N ALA A 60 -5.59 -6.50 3.37
CA ALA A 60 -5.02 -7.85 3.38
C ALA A 60 -4.02 -8.08 2.22
N LEU A 61 -4.23 -7.46 1.05
CA LEU A 61 -3.24 -7.44 -0.04
C LEU A 61 -1.96 -6.71 0.39
N MET A 62 -2.07 -5.50 0.94
CA MET A 62 -0.90 -4.74 1.39
C MET A 62 -0.14 -5.45 2.53
N GLN A 63 -0.84 -6.15 3.43
CA GLN A 63 -0.21 -7.00 4.43
C GLN A 63 0.57 -8.16 3.82
N ASP A 64 0.02 -8.82 2.80
CA ASP A 64 0.73 -9.91 2.11
C ASP A 64 1.99 -9.42 1.41
N ILE A 65 1.91 -8.26 0.75
CA ILE A 65 3.05 -7.58 0.12
C ILE A 65 4.13 -7.29 1.16
N HIS A 66 3.76 -6.67 2.29
CA HIS A 66 4.72 -6.33 3.35
C HIS A 66 5.39 -7.58 3.95
N ARG A 67 4.63 -8.65 4.19
CA ARG A 67 5.17 -9.92 4.73
C ARG A 67 6.24 -10.55 3.82
N ARG A 68 6.24 -10.22 2.54
CA ARG A 68 7.24 -10.69 1.56
C ARG A 68 8.50 -9.81 1.53
N GLY A 69 8.60 -8.80 2.39
CA GLY A 69 9.74 -7.89 2.48
C GLY A 69 9.69 -6.73 1.48
N VAL A 70 8.55 -6.51 0.83
CA VAL A 70 8.38 -5.47 -0.17
C VAL A 70 8.07 -4.14 0.51
N ARG A 71 8.76 -3.07 0.10
CA ARG A 71 8.58 -1.74 0.71
C ARG A 71 7.30 -1.10 0.20
N LEU A 72 6.41 -0.69 1.11
CA LEU A 72 5.23 0.11 0.80
C LEU A 72 5.58 1.61 0.83
N VAL A 73 5.27 2.35 -0.24
CA VAL A 73 5.42 3.80 -0.33
C VAL A 73 4.04 4.44 -0.31
N THR A 74 3.82 5.33 0.64
CA THR A 74 2.52 5.98 0.88
C THR A 74 2.63 7.49 0.83
N LYS A 75 1.49 8.16 0.71
CA LYS A 75 1.35 9.61 0.84
C LYS A 75 0.02 9.92 1.51
N GLY A 76 0.00 10.96 2.32
CA GLY A 76 -1.21 11.43 2.99
C GLY A 76 -1.52 10.67 4.28
N CYS A 77 -2.24 11.35 5.19
CA CYS A 77 -2.44 10.86 6.55
C CYS A 77 -3.19 9.51 6.61
N LEU A 78 -4.21 9.33 5.77
CA LEU A 78 -5.02 8.11 5.76
C LEU A 78 -4.18 6.89 5.36
N MET A 79 -3.50 6.94 4.22
CA MET A 79 -2.72 5.80 3.73
C MET A 79 -1.50 5.53 4.60
N ASN A 80 -0.88 6.58 5.14
CA ASN A 80 0.19 6.42 6.13
C ASN A 80 -0.30 5.69 7.38
N SER A 81 -1.49 6.02 7.90
CA SER A 81 -2.08 5.31 9.04
C SER A 81 -2.37 3.85 8.72
N VAL A 82 -2.90 3.57 7.53
CA VAL A 82 -3.18 2.19 7.10
C VAL A 82 -1.89 1.38 7.00
N VAL A 83 -0.83 1.94 6.41
CA VAL A 83 0.45 1.22 6.31
C VAL A 83 1.15 1.10 7.65
N ALA A 84 1.07 2.10 8.52
CA ALA A 84 1.57 2.03 9.89
C ALA A 84 0.91 0.88 10.68
N ASP A 85 -0.41 0.71 10.56
CA ASP A 85 -1.12 -0.44 11.14
C ASP A 85 -0.62 -1.78 10.57
N ILE A 86 -0.24 -1.81 9.29
CA ILE A 86 0.24 -3.03 8.60
C ILE A 86 1.67 -3.37 9.01
N THR A 87 2.55 -2.37 9.12
CA THR A 87 3.94 -2.56 9.53
C THR A 87 4.09 -2.82 11.02
N GLY A 88 3.00 -2.71 11.79
CA GLY A 88 3.03 -2.78 13.26
C GLY A 88 3.67 -1.56 13.90
N ASP A 89 3.87 -0.49 13.11
CA ASP A 89 4.43 0.76 13.57
C ASP A 89 3.27 1.60 14.12
N CYS A 90 2.79 1.22 15.31
CA CYS A 90 1.72 1.90 16.00
C CYS A 90 2.18 3.31 16.34
N GLN A 91 2.11 4.26 15.41
CA GLN A 91 2.39 5.66 15.66
C GLN A 91 1.29 6.23 16.56
N ARG A 92 1.50 6.05 17.87
CA ARG A 92 1.03 6.92 18.94
C ARG A 92 1.56 8.32 18.66
N SER A 93 0.90 9.04 17.77
CA SER A 93 1.09 10.48 17.59
C SER A 93 -0.24 11.16 17.38
N ASN A 94 -1.10 10.99 18.40
CA ASN A 94 -1.90 12.10 18.84
C ASN A 94 -0.97 13.14 19.51
N LYS A 95 -0.29 13.96 18.71
CA LYS A 95 0.27 15.25 19.15
C LYS A 95 -0.60 16.38 18.58
N GLY A 96 -1.92 16.18 18.60
CA GLY A 96 -2.88 17.28 18.61
C GLY A 96 -3.00 17.86 20.02
N ALA A 97 -1.91 18.42 20.58
CA ALA A 97 -2.00 19.26 21.77
C ALA A 97 -2.53 20.64 21.37
N ARG A 98 -3.82 20.68 21.04
CA ARG A 98 -4.58 21.92 20.96
C ARG A 98 -4.80 22.38 22.40
N ARG A 99 -4.02 23.35 22.87
CA ARG A 99 -4.43 24.27 23.93
C ARG A 99 -4.25 25.70 23.43
N ARG A 100 -5.36 26.25 22.93
CA ARG A 100 -5.68 27.68 22.99
C ARG A 100 -6.10 28.02 24.44
N THR A 101 -6.16 29.33 24.73
CA THR A 101 -6.65 30.01 25.96
C THR A 101 -5.68 29.92 27.14
N THR A 102 -5.12 31.01 27.70
CA THR A 102 -5.63 32.38 27.96
C THR A 102 -4.54 33.42 27.74
#